data_AF-A0A9D6TKS3-F1
#
_entry.id   AF-A0A9D6TKS3-F1
#
_cell.length_a   1.000
_cell.length_b   1.000
_cell.length_c   1.000
_cell.angle_alpha   90.00
_cell.angle_beta   90.00
_cell.angle_gamma   90.00
#
_symmetry.space_group_name_H-M   'P 1'
#
loop_
_entity.id
_entity.type
_entity.pdbx_description
1 polymer ?
#
loop_
_entity_poly.entity_id
_entity_poly.type
_entity_poly.pdbx_seq_one_letter_code
_entity_poly.pdbx_strand_id
1 'polypeptide(L)'
;MSGTQALEAVVKPGGALVTEEVARTIVEFVAGARGGSVERLAELDVEPPLLSVICRELNERRRALGQTQITADLVSGNRREILNDFYERSVTDLPDGMRAFVEDHLLTKSGFRDNLALETALEFPGVTRPLIDTLVSRRLLRIEDRLGVQRVELTHDVLAEVVRAARDARQQRLAAAGAERHTRRLRWMVAGLGLAVVGLCIGAFFGIRAQRRATEQASRSDLLLGSRLLDEGKLTDGLAYLVSAARKDPGNGVIAPRILTTLAAHNFVLPMGLPLALPSPALSAIYSPDGRRIFVQSEDDSLRVIDAAEWKIERELMFGQKIRRGGFTLAERNSDGFAVMLADNSILVVDAATGTPRTPPIRPPDKIWGRTPTFALSPDGRWLAAGGATTVWLWDAVSGELQATLPSGSSYYRDFVLSPDSRRIVTTHGDRITQMWSVPRGRQNSVHQ
;
A
#
# COMPACT_ATOMS: atom_id res chain seq x y z
N MET A 1 -40.97 58.94 -48.53
CA MET A 1 -41.86 60.10 -48.84
C MET A 1 -40.98 61.32 -48.97
N SER A 2 -41.33 62.32 -49.79
CA SER A 2 -40.44 63.49 -49.92
C SER A 2 -40.35 64.25 -48.59
N GLY A 3 -39.22 64.91 -48.31
CA GLY A 3 -39.08 65.71 -47.09
C GLY A 3 -40.12 66.83 -46.98
N THR A 4 -40.62 67.35 -48.10
CA THR A 4 -41.72 68.33 -48.11
C THR A 4 -43.05 67.72 -47.63
N GLN A 5 -43.38 66.49 -48.05
CA GLN A 5 -44.54 65.75 -47.56
C GLN A 5 -44.38 65.36 -46.09
N ALA A 6 -43.15 65.01 -45.67
CA ALA A 6 -42.82 64.70 -44.29
C ALA A 6 -43.00 65.93 -43.37
N LEU A 7 -42.55 67.11 -43.82
CA LEU A 7 -42.71 68.36 -43.10
C LEU A 7 -44.20 68.67 -42.88
N GLU A 8 -45.01 68.54 -43.94
CA GLU A 8 -46.46 68.72 -43.86
C GLU A 8 -47.11 67.71 -42.90
N ALA A 9 -46.64 66.45 -42.90
CA ALA A 9 -47.11 65.39 -42.02
C ALA A 9 -46.73 65.58 -40.54
N VAL A 10 -45.70 66.39 -40.24
CA VAL A 10 -45.34 66.78 -38.86
C VAL A 10 -46.10 68.03 -38.42
N VAL A 11 -46.16 69.06 -39.28
CA VAL A 11 -46.73 70.37 -38.95
C VAL A 11 -48.26 70.30 -38.84
N LYS A 12 -48.96 69.65 -39.77
CA LYS A 12 -50.44 69.61 -39.77
C LYS A 12 -51.02 68.94 -38.51
N PRO A 13 -50.58 67.74 -38.10
CA PRO A 13 -51.07 67.11 -36.87
C PRO A 13 -50.43 67.72 -35.62
N GLY A 14 -49.22 68.27 -35.74
CA GLY A 14 -48.46 68.88 -34.63
C GLY A 14 -49.08 70.19 -34.12
N GLY A 15 -49.74 70.97 -34.98
CA GLY A 15 -50.44 72.20 -34.57
C GLY A 15 -49.55 73.14 -33.75
N ALA A 16 -49.98 73.52 -32.54
CA ALA A 16 -49.22 74.39 -31.63
C ALA A 16 -48.06 73.69 -30.88
N LEU A 17 -47.87 72.37 -31.07
CA LEU A 17 -46.87 71.57 -30.36
C LEU A 17 -45.47 71.65 -30.99
N VAL A 18 -45.36 72.00 -32.27
CA VAL A 18 -44.08 72.02 -33.01
C VAL A 18 -44.05 73.25 -33.92
N THR A 19 -42.99 74.06 -33.86
CA THR A 19 -42.79 75.16 -34.82
C THR A 19 -42.30 74.61 -36.16
N GLU A 20 -42.51 75.34 -37.26
CA GLU A 20 -42.08 74.89 -38.59
C GLU A 20 -40.56 74.66 -38.66
N GLU A 21 -39.77 75.46 -37.94
CA GLU A 21 -38.31 75.29 -37.83
C GLU A 21 -37.91 73.98 -37.11
N VAL A 22 -38.60 73.65 -36.01
CA VAL A 22 -38.36 72.39 -35.29
C VAL A 22 -38.85 71.20 -36.12
N ALA A 23 -39.99 71.32 -36.79
CA ALA A 23 -40.51 70.27 -37.68
C ALA A 23 -39.53 69.96 -38.83
N ARG A 24 -38.88 71.00 -39.39
CA ARG A 24 -37.80 70.84 -40.37
C ARG A 24 -36.61 70.06 -39.77
N THR A 25 -36.21 70.42 -38.56
CA THR A 25 -35.13 69.74 -37.85
C THR A 25 -35.46 68.27 -37.61
N ILE A 26 -36.71 67.94 -37.27
CA ILE A 26 -37.19 66.54 -37.11
C ILE A 26 -37.09 65.79 -38.44
N VAL A 27 -37.52 66.41 -39.55
CA VAL A 27 -37.47 65.79 -40.88
C VAL A 27 -36.03 65.52 -41.33
N GLU A 28 -35.13 66.50 -41.18
CA GLU A 28 -33.69 66.33 -41.45
C GLU A 28 -33.08 65.25 -40.56
N PHE A 29 -33.44 65.26 -39.27
CA PHE A 29 -32.99 64.28 -38.29
C PHE A 29 -33.42 62.86 -38.64
N VAL A 30 -34.64 62.66 -39.16
CA VAL A 30 -35.14 61.35 -39.61
C VAL A 30 -34.47 60.92 -40.91
N ALA A 31 -34.28 61.84 -41.86
CA ALA A 31 -33.63 61.56 -43.15
C ALA A 31 -32.11 61.32 -43.06
N GLY A 32 -31.49 61.52 -41.89
CA GLY A 32 -30.04 61.38 -41.77
C GLY A 32 -29.23 62.60 -42.23
N ALA A 33 -29.88 63.68 -42.66
CA ALA A 33 -29.25 64.89 -43.17
C ALA A 33 -28.94 65.89 -42.04
N ARG A 34 -27.97 66.78 -42.25
CA ARG A 34 -27.66 67.89 -41.33
C ARG A 34 -27.63 69.23 -42.09
N GLY A 35 -28.55 70.13 -41.77
CA GLY A 35 -28.50 71.55 -42.15
C GLY A 35 -28.66 71.83 -43.65
N GLY A 36 -29.91 71.97 -44.12
CA GLY A 36 -30.22 72.30 -45.51
C GLY A 36 -31.19 73.48 -45.68
N SER A 37 -31.09 74.16 -46.85
CA SER A 37 -32.12 75.09 -47.33
C SER A 37 -33.41 74.35 -47.71
N VAL A 38 -34.53 75.08 -47.85
CA VAL A 38 -35.85 74.53 -48.22
C VAL A 38 -35.80 73.70 -49.51
N GLU A 39 -34.90 74.04 -50.44
CA GLU A 39 -34.70 73.33 -51.71
C GLU A 39 -34.16 71.91 -51.53
N ARG A 40 -33.32 71.66 -50.51
CA ARG A 40 -32.80 70.31 -50.21
C ARG A 40 -33.82 69.41 -49.53
N LEU A 41 -34.90 69.95 -48.94
CA LEU A 41 -35.94 69.13 -48.31
C LEU A 41 -36.71 68.27 -49.33
N ALA A 42 -36.86 68.73 -50.57
CA ALA A 42 -37.56 67.98 -51.60
C ALA A 42 -36.78 66.71 -52.03
N GLU A 43 -35.46 66.72 -51.85
CA GLU A 43 -34.55 65.62 -52.21
C GLU A 43 -34.38 64.59 -51.09
N LEU A 44 -34.85 64.89 -49.87
CA LEU A 44 -34.82 63.96 -48.75
C LEU A 44 -35.86 62.87 -48.95
N ASP A 45 -35.44 61.62 -48.86
CA ASP A 45 -36.35 60.49 -48.68
C ASP A 45 -36.51 60.20 -47.19
N VAL A 46 -37.74 60.37 -46.72
CA VAL A 46 -38.11 60.18 -45.33
C VAL A 46 -38.99 58.95 -45.25
N GLU A 47 -38.60 57.97 -44.44
CA GLU A 47 -39.43 56.80 -44.19
C GLU A 47 -40.61 57.16 -43.25
N PRO A 48 -41.88 56.99 -43.70
CA PRO A 48 -43.05 57.28 -42.87
C PRO A 48 -43.05 56.58 -41.50
N PRO A 49 -42.67 55.29 -41.38
CA PRO A 49 -42.66 54.62 -40.09
C PRO A 49 -41.66 55.21 -39.11
N LEU A 50 -40.45 55.58 -39.57
CA LEU A 50 -39.42 56.17 -38.71
C LEU A 50 -39.81 57.57 -38.25
N LEU A 51 -40.34 58.39 -39.17
CA LEU A 51 -40.88 59.71 -38.84
C LEU A 51 -41.95 59.61 -37.75
N SER A 52 -42.84 58.63 -37.89
CA SER A 52 -43.91 58.39 -36.91
C SER A 52 -43.39 57.97 -35.54
N VAL A 53 -42.35 57.13 -35.49
CA VAL A 53 -41.69 56.73 -34.24
C VAL A 53 -41.02 57.95 -33.59
N ILE A 54 -40.15 58.66 -34.31
CA ILE A 54 -39.43 59.81 -33.77
C ILE A 54 -40.38 60.90 -33.26
N CYS A 55 -41.42 61.25 -34.01
CA CYS A 55 -42.40 62.24 -33.57
C CYS A 55 -43.14 61.81 -32.29
N ARG A 56 -43.48 60.51 -32.16
CA ARG A 56 -44.11 59.99 -30.94
C ARG A 56 -43.16 60.05 -29.75
N GLU A 57 -41.90 59.65 -29.93
CA GLU A 57 -40.91 59.63 -28.85
C GLU A 57 -40.56 61.05 -28.38
N LEU A 58 -40.45 62.02 -29.29
CA LEU A 58 -40.27 63.43 -28.95
C LEU A 58 -41.47 63.98 -28.18
N ASN A 59 -42.70 63.62 -28.56
CA ASN A 59 -43.90 64.03 -27.84
C ASN A 59 -43.97 63.40 -26.44
N GLU A 60 -43.64 62.12 -26.29
CA GLU A 60 -43.59 61.48 -24.96
C GLU A 60 -42.49 62.09 -24.08
N ARG A 61 -41.31 62.40 -24.63
CA ARG A 61 -40.23 63.09 -23.90
C ARG A 61 -40.64 64.49 -23.45
N ARG A 62 -41.27 65.26 -24.35
CA ARG A 62 -41.88 66.56 -24.02
C ARG A 62 -42.86 66.44 -22.85
N ARG A 63 -43.75 65.45 -22.87
CA ARG A 63 -44.74 65.21 -21.79
C ARG A 63 -44.07 64.83 -20.48
N ALA A 64 -43.06 63.96 -20.51
CA ALA A 64 -42.30 63.56 -19.33
C ALA A 64 -41.56 64.75 -18.68
N LEU A 65 -41.06 65.69 -19.50
CA LEU A 65 -40.39 66.91 -19.04
C LEU A 65 -41.36 68.06 -18.72
N GLY A 66 -42.67 67.86 -18.87
CA GLY A 66 -43.69 68.89 -18.61
C GLY A 66 -43.67 70.07 -19.58
N GLN A 67 -43.05 69.93 -20.75
CA GLN A 67 -42.90 71.00 -21.73
C GLN A 67 -44.19 71.17 -22.56
N THR A 68 -44.50 72.41 -22.95
CA THR A 68 -45.69 72.73 -23.75
C THR A 68 -45.47 72.51 -25.25
N GLN A 69 -44.23 72.61 -25.74
CA GLN A 69 -43.84 72.43 -27.14
C GLN A 69 -42.64 71.49 -27.27
N ILE A 70 -42.51 70.84 -28.43
CA ILE A 70 -41.29 70.14 -28.84
C ILE A 70 -40.29 71.21 -29.27
N THR A 71 -39.20 71.32 -28.54
CA THR A 71 -38.16 72.33 -28.75
C THR A 71 -36.95 71.72 -29.46
N ALA A 72 -36.11 72.57 -30.08
CA ALA A 72 -34.97 72.11 -30.88
C ALA A 72 -33.94 71.30 -30.05
N ASP A 73 -33.81 71.57 -28.76
CA ASP A 73 -32.97 70.81 -27.82
C ASP A 73 -33.40 69.35 -27.69
N LEU A 74 -34.72 69.06 -27.70
CA LEU A 74 -35.23 67.67 -27.68
C LEU A 74 -34.86 66.90 -28.95
N VAL A 75 -34.78 67.59 -30.08
CA VAL A 75 -34.44 67.01 -31.38
C VAL A 75 -32.92 66.89 -31.54
N SER A 76 -32.15 67.78 -30.92
CA SER A 76 -30.68 67.82 -30.96
C SER A 76 -29.98 66.66 -30.21
N GLY A 77 -30.75 65.85 -29.48
CA GLY A 77 -30.25 64.68 -28.76
C GLY A 77 -29.61 63.61 -29.66
N ASN A 78 -28.86 62.69 -29.04
CA ASN A 78 -28.22 61.60 -29.76
C ASN A 78 -29.31 60.64 -30.31
N ARG A 79 -29.42 60.53 -31.64
CA ARG A 79 -30.37 59.61 -32.34
C ARG A 79 -30.41 58.21 -31.72
N ARG A 80 -29.26 57.70 -31.28
CA ARG A 80 -29.16 56.39 -30.63
C ARG A 80 -29.90 56.32 -29.28
N GLU A 81 -29.87 57.39 -28.48
CA GLU A 81 -30.53 57.45 -27.17
C GLU A 81 -32.06 57.39 -27.33
N ILE A 82 -32.63 58.19 -28.24
CA ILE A 82 -34.08 58.21 -28.51
C ILE A 82 -34.57 56.83 -28.97
N LEU A 83 -33.82 56.18 -29.86
CA LEU A 83 -34.19 54.86 -30.36
C LEU A 83 -33.97 53.75 -29.32
N ASN A 84 -32.98 53.88 -28.45
CA ASN A 84 -32.75 52.96 -27.33
C ASN A 84 -33.88 53.05 -26.29
N ASP A 85 -34.28 54.27 -25.92
CA ASP A 85 -35.40 54.50 -25.00
C ASP A 85 -36.72 53.99 -25.58
N PHE A 86 -36.93 54.19 -26.89
CA PHE A 86 -38.07 53.61 -27.61
C PHE A 86 -38.06 52.09 -27.53
N TYR A 87 -36.92 51.45 -27.84
CA TYR A 87 -36.79 50.00 -27.82
C TYR A 87 -37.06 49.44 -26.42
N GLU A 88 -36.36 49.94 -25.39
CA GLU A 88 -36.52 49.46 -24.02
C GLU A 88 -37.98 49.63 -23.56
N ARG A 89 -38.58 50.82 -23.71
CA ARG A 89 -40.01 51.03 -23.38
C ARG A 89 -40.95 50.10 -24.13
N SER A 90 -40.61 49.74 -25.36
CA SER A 90 -41.42 48.83 -26.17
C SER A 90 -41.36 47.38 -25.69
N VAL A 91 -40.34 46.99 -24.93
CA VAL A 91 -40.14 45.61 -24.45
C VAL A 91 -40.17 45.46 -22.92
N THR A 92 -40.23 46.54 -22.14
CA THR A 92 -40.13 46.54 -20.67
C THR A 92 -41.11 45.59 -19.96
N ASP A 93 -42.34 45.49 -20.43
CA ASP A 93 -43.44 44.74 -19.82
C ASP A 93 -43.71 43.39 -20.53
N LEU A 94 -42.82 42.97 -21.42
CA LEU A 94 -42.96 41.71 -22.15
C LEU A 94 -42.22 40.56 -21.45
N PRO A 95 -42.69 39.30 -21.60
CA PRO A 95 -41.97 38.13 -21.11
C PRO A 95 -40.56 38.02 -21.72
N ASP A 96 -39.61 37.46 -20.96
CA ASP A 96 -38.22 37.27 -21.42
C ASP A 96 -38.12 36.50 -22.75
N GLY A 97 -39.01 35.53 -22.98
CA GLY A 97 -39.08 34.77 -24.23
C GLY A 97 -39.42 35.65 -25.44
N MET A 98 -40.33 36.62 -25.26
CA MET A 98 -40.71 37.57 -26.31
C MET A 98 -39.59 38.58 -26.59
N ARG A 99 -38.91 39.06 -25.54
CA ARG A 99 -37.74 39.94 -25.69
C ARG A 99 -36.59 39.22 -26.41
N ALA A 100 -36.30 37.98 -26.00
CA ALA A 100 -35.30 37.14 -26.66
C ALA A 100 -35.65 36.85 -28.12
N PHE A 101 -36.92 36.61 -28.44
CA PHE A 101 -37.37 36.44 -29.82
C PHE A 101 -37.01 37.65 -30.70
N VAL A 102 -37.34 38.87 -30.26
CA VAL A 102 -37.03 40.10 -31.01
C VAL A 102 -35.52 40.28 -31.19
N GLU A 103 -34.74 40.04 -30.15
CA GLU A 103 -33.29 40.24 -30.15
C GLU A 103 -32.50 39.15 -30.92
N ASP A 104 -32.95 37.90 -30.87
CA ASP A 104 -32.20 36.75 -31.41
C ASP A 104 -32.68 36.27 -32.79
N HIS A 105 -33.95 36.51 -33.16
CA HIS A 105 -34.59 35.88 -34.32
C HIS A 105 -35.13 36.85 -35.38
N LEU A 106 -35.25 38.15 -35.08
CA LEU A 106 -35.57 39.19 -36.07
C LEU A 106 -34.33 39.94 -36.58
N LEU A 107 -33.15 39.44 -36.22
CA LEU A 107 -31.86 39.90 -36.66
C LEU A 107 -31.06 38.72 -37.22
N THR A 108 -30.32 38.97 -38.28
CA THR A 108 -29.27 38.07 -38.75
C THR A 108 -28.13 37.98 -37.72
N LYS A 109 -27.25 36.98 -37.85
CA LYS A 109 -26.05 36.85 -36.97
C LYS A 109 -25.13 38.08 -37.02
N SER A 110 -25.09 38.81 -38.13
CA SER A 110 -24.34 40.06 -38.30
C SER A 110 -25.10 41.31 -37.82
N GLY A 111 -26.38 41.16 -37.42
CA GLY A 111 -27.19 42.22 -36.84
C GLY A 111 -27.92 43.11 -37.84
N PHE A 112 -28.06 42.66 -39.08
CA PHE A 112 -29.00 43.26 -40.02
C PHE A 112 -30.41 42.73 -39.76
N ARG A 113 -31.42 43.55 -40.06
CA ARG A 113 -32.83 43.19 -39.96
C ARG A 113 -33.14 41.94 -40.77
N ASP A 114 -33.89 41.03 -40.15
CA ASP A 114 -34.41 39.83 -40.77
C ASP A 114 -35.94 39.81 -40.69
N ASN A 115 -36.58 38.90 -41.43
CA ASN A 115 -38.01 38.68 -41.39
C ASN A 115 -38.31 37.19 -41.20
N LEU A 116 -39.36 36.91 -40.43
CA LEU A 116 -39.75 35.54 -40.11
C LEU A 116 -41.25 35.34 -40.40
N ALA A 117 -41.61 34.17 -40.94
CA ALA A 117 -43.01 33.81 -41.10
C ALA A 117 -43.72 33.83 -39.73
N LEU A 118 -44.91 34.41 -39.69
CA LEU A 118 -45.65 34.59 -38.45
C LEU A 118 -46.01 33.27 -37.77
N GLU A 119 -46.30 32.23 -38.55
CA GLU A 119 -46.54 30.87 -38.02
C GLU A 119 -45.30 30.34 -37.30
N THR A 120 -44.12 30.48 -37.91
CA THR A 120 -42.84 30.09 -37.30
C THR A 120 -42.50 30.95 -36.08
N ALA A 121 -42.85 32.23 -36.09
CA ALA A 121 -42.65 33.11 -34.94
C ALA A 121 -43.43 32.63 -33.70
N LEU A 122 -44.63 32.09 -33.89
CA LEU A 122 -45.49 31.60 -32.80
C LEU A 122 -45.01 30.27 -32.19
N GLU A 123 -44.06 29.58 -32.81
CA GLU A 123 -43.47 28.35 -32.28
C GLU A 123 -42.41 28.62 -31.19
N PHE A 124 -41.90 29.86 -31.08
CA PHE A 124 -40.87 30.21 -30.12
C PHE A 124 -41.42 30.30 -28.68
N PRO A 125 -40.69 29.78 -27.67
CA PRO A 125 -41.13 29.84 -26.28
C PRO A 125 -41.38 31.27 -25.79
N GLY A 126 -42.60 31.54 -25.33
CA GLY A 126 -42.99 32.86 -24.81
C GLY A 126 -43.43 33.88 -25.86
N VAL A 127 -43.52 33.49 -27.13
CA VAL A 127 -44.09 34.32 -28.21
C VAL A 127 -45.57 33.97 -28.40
N THR A 128 -46.44 34.97 -28.42
CA THR A 128 -47.87 34.79 -28.68
C THR A 128 -48.39 35.86 -29.61
N ARG A 129 -49.50 35.58 -30.32
CA ARG A 129 -50.10 36.54 -31.25
C ARG A 129 -50.45 37.88 -30.59
N PRO A 130 -51.08 37.93 -29.40
CA PRO A 130 -51.33 39.21 -28.70
C PRO A 130 -50.07 40.02 -28.37
N LEU A 131 -48.96 39.35 -28.04
CA LEU A 131 -47.68 40.03 -27.76
C LEU A 131 -47.06 40.61 -29.05
N ILE A 132 -47.17 39.90 -30.18
CA ILE A 132 -46.77 40.42 -31.49
C ILE A 132 -47.63 41.63 -31.86
N ASP A 133 -48.95 41.52 -31.74
CA ASP A 133 -49.88 42.62 -32.05
C ASP A 133 -49.60 43.84 -31.14
N THR A 134 -49.24 43.61 -29.88
CA THR A 134 -48.78 44.68 -28.96
C THR A 134 -47.54 45.38 -29.50
N LEU A 135 -46.52 44.64 -29.95
CA LEU A 135 -45.31 45.23 -30.53
C LEU A 135 -45.54 45.92 -31.88
N VAL A 136 -46.51 45.44 -32.67
CA VAL A 136 -46.97 46.10 -33.89
C VAL A 136 -47.66 47.43 -33.56
N SER A 137 -48.55 47.45 -32.56
CA SER A 137 -49.21 48.68 -32.09
C SER A 137 -48.19 49.69 -31.53
N ARG A 138 -47.13 49.20 -30.90
CA ARG A 138 -46.00 50.01 -30.41
C ARG A 138 -45.07 50.49 -31.51
N ARG A 139 -45.24 50.00 -32.75
CA ARG A 139 -44.40 50.31 -33.94
C ARG A 139 -42.96 49.80 -33.83
N LEU A 140 -42.74 48.77 -33.01
CA LEU A 140 -41.45 48.08 -32.99
C LEU A 140 -41.39 47.03 -34.11
N LEU A 141 -42.53 46.36 -34.36
CA LEU A 141 -42.69 45.36 -35.40
C LEU A 141 -43.68 45.82 -36.46
N ARG A 142 -43.58 45.23 -37.65
CA ARG A 142 -44.61 45.28 -38.68
C ARG A 142 -44.86 43.88 -39.24
N ILE A 143 -46.08 43.68 -39.73
CA ILE A 143 -46.46 42.46 -40.44
C ILE A 143 -46.64 42.83 -41.91
N GLU A 144 -45.86 42.21 -42.78
CA GLU A 144 -46.01 42.34 -44.23
C GLU A 144 -46.54 41.04 -44.83
N ASP A 145 -47.46 41.17 -45.77
CA ASP A 145 -47.87 40.04 -46.62
C ASP A 145 -46.95 40.00 -47.84
N ARG A 146 -46.17 38.92 -47.95
CA ARG A 146 -45.33 38.66 -49.11
C ARG A 146 -45.71 37.31 -49.69
N LEU A 147 -46.29 37.33 -50.89
CA LEU A 147 -46.71 36.13 -51.63
C LEU A 147 -47.70 35.24 -50.84
N GLY A 148 -48.60 35.83 -50.05
CA GLY A 148 -49.63 35.12 -49.29
C GLY A 148 -49.16 34.61 -47.92
N VAL A 149 -47.96 35.01 -47.48
CA VAL A 149 -47.41 34.67 -46.16
C VAL A 149 -47.21 35.94 -45.35
N GLN A 150 -47.84 35.99 -44.16
CA GLN A 150 -47.59 37.06 -43.19
C GLN A 150 -46.20 36.87 -42.56
N ARG A 151 -45.34 37.88 -42.73
CA ARG A 151 -44.00 37.91 -42.15
C ARG A 151 -43.87 39.03 -41.14
N VAL A 152 -43.29 38.72 -39.99
CA VAL A 152 -42.96 39.64 -38.92
C VAL A 152 -41.53 40.11 -39.09
N GLU A 153 -41.32 41.42 -39.04
CA GLU A 153 -40.00 42.04 -39.09
C GLU A 153 -39.99 43.32 -38.23
N LEU A 154 -38.79 43.81 -37.89
CA LEU A 154 -38.66 45.13 -37.27
C LEU A 154 -39.28 46.19 -38.19
N THR A 155 -39.80 47.28 -37.63
CA THR A 155 -40.45 48.31 -38.46
C THR A 155 -39.46 49.03 -39.40
N HIS A 156 -38.18 49.12 -39.02
CA HIS A 156 -37.12 49.79 -39.80
C HIS A 156 -35.71 49.27 -39.45
N ASP A 157 -34.80 49.31 -40.42
CA ASP A 157 -33.38 48.91 -40.29
C ASP A 157 -32.60 49.69 -39.22
N VAL A 158 -32.94 50.96 -38.93
CA VAL A 158 -32.24 51.76 -37.92
C VAL A 158 -32.44 51.18 -36.50
N LEU A 159 -33.54 50.45 -36.28
CA LEU A 159 -33.78 49.73 -35.03
C LEU A 159 -32.88 48.50 -34.87
N ALA A 160 -32.33 47.96 -35.96
CA ALA A 160 -31.52 46.75 -35.91
C ALA A 160 -30.23 46.96 -35.09
N GLU A 161 -29.61 48.13 -35.18
CA GLU A 161 -28.42 48.48 -34.37
C GLU A 161 -28.73 48.50 -32.86
N VAL A 162 -29.88 49.05 -32.49
CA VAL A 162 -30.34 49.16 -31.10
C VAL A 162 -30.69 47.79 -30.53
N VAL A 163 -31.45 47.00 -31.29
CA VAL A 163 -31.85 45.63 -30.90
C VAL A 163 -30.61 44.74 -30.76
N ARG A 164 -29.61 44.89 -31.65
CA ARG A 164 -28.32 44.19 -31.53
C ARG A 164 -27.57 44.60 -30.25
N ALA A 165 -27.47 45.89 -29.97
CA ALA A 165 -26.79 46.35 -28.75
C ALA A 165 -27.47 45.82 -27.48
N ALA A 166 -28.80 45.77 -27.46
CA ALA A 166 -29.57 45.16 -26.37
C ALA A 166 -29.31 43.65 -26.23
N ARG A 167 -29.27 42.92 -27.36
CA ARG A 167 -28.91 41.50 -27.43
C ARG A 167 -27.54 41.24 -26.80
N ASP A 168 -26.52 41.98 -27.25
CA ASP A 168 -25.14 41.82 -26.80
C ASP A 168 -25.02 42.10 -25.30
N ALA A 169 -25.67 43.16 -24.81
CA ALA A 169 -25.70 43.50 -23.40
C ALA A 169 -26.40 42.41 -22.55
N ARG A 170 -27.51 41.84 -23.03
CA ARG A 170 -28.19 40.73 -22.33
C ARG A 170 -27.31 39.48 -22.30
N GLN A 171 -26.70 39.10 -23.43
CA GLN A 171 -25.81 37.94 -23.50
C GLN A 171 -24.60 38.08 -22.57
N GLN A 172 -24.00 39.27 -22.48
CA GLN A 172 -22.92 39.54 -21.53
C GLN A 172 -23.35 39.38 -20.07
N ARG A 173 -24.55 39.88 -19.70
CA ARG A 173 -25.10 39.71 -18.34
C ARG A 173 -25.33 38.24 -17.98
N LEU A 174 -25.89 37.46 -18.92
CA LEU A 174 -26.12 36.02 -18.73
C LEU A 174 -24.80 35.24 -18.58
N ALA A 175 -23.79 35.58 -19.39
CA ALA A 175 -22.46 34.96 -19.30
C ALA A 175 -21.76 35.28 -17.97
N ALA A 176 -21.82 36.54 -17.51
CA ALA A 176 -21.26 36.95 -16.23
C ALA A 176 -21.93 36.23 -15.04
N ALA A 177 -23.27 36.16 -15.03
CA ALA A 177 -24.01 35.44 -14.00
C ALA A 177 -23.71 33.93 -13.99
N GLY A 178 -23.44 33.32 -15.16
CA GLY A 178 -22.98 31.94 -15.28
C GLY A 178 -21.59 31.73 -14.68
N ALA A 179 -20.64 32.61 -15.00
CA ALA A 179 -19.25 32.55 -14.50
C ALA A 179 -19.17 32.69 -12.97
N GLU A 180 -19.96 33.59 -12.37
CA GLU A 180 -20.02 33.74 -10.91
C GLU A 180 -20.56 32.48 -10.21
N ARG A 181 -21.55 31.81 -10.79
CA ARG A 181 -22.08 30.54 -10.23
C ARG A 181 -21.04 29.43 -10.31
N HIS A 182 -20.32 29.32 -11.42
CA HIS A 182 -19.26 28.33 -11.60
C HIS A 182 -18.10 28.54 -10.62
N THR A 183 -17.62 29.77 -10.46
CA THR A 183 -16.53 30.09 -9.52
C THR A 183 -16.95 29.85 -8.07
N ARG A 184 -18.18 30.21 -7.70
CA ARG A 184 -18.71 29.95 -6.34
C ARG A 184 -18.82 28.45 -6.06
N ARG A 185 -19.29 27.65 -7.00
CA ARG A 185 -19.31 26.17 -6.88
C ARG A 185 -17.90 25.60 -6.72
N LEU A 186 -16.94 26.06 -7.53
CA LEU A 186 -15.55 25.61 -7.44
C LEU A 186 -14.93 25.93 -6.08
N ARG A 187 -15.16 27.13 -5.53
CA ARG A 187 -14.69 27.52 -4.20
C ARG A 187 -15.24 26.61 -3.10
N TRP A 188 -16.53 26.29 -3.13
CA TRP A 188 -17.14 25.36 -2.17
C TRP A 188 -16.61 23.94 -2.31
N MET A 189 -16.39 23.46 -3.54
CA MET A 189 -15.77 22.14 -3.76
C MET A 189 -14.33 22.08 -3.22
N VAL A 190 -13.52 23.11 -3.45
CA VAL A 190 -12.14 23.19 -2.93
C VAL A 190 -12.13 23.27 -1.40
N ALA A 191 -13.01 24.07 -0.80
CA ALA A 191 -13.15 24.15 0.66
C ALA A 191 -13.59 22.81 1.28
N GLY A 192 -14.55 22.12 0.65
CA GLY A 192 -14.99 20.79 1.06
C GLY A 192 -13.88 19.74 0.96
N LEU A 193 -13.09 19.76 -0.12
CA LEU A 193 -11.93 18.89 -0.28
C LEU A 193 -10.87 19.15 0.81
N GLY A 194 -10.59 20.42 1.12
CA GLY A 194 -9.67 20.80 2.19
C GLY A 194 -10.09 20.25 3.57
N LEU A 195 -11.38 20.38 3.92
CA LEU A 195 -11.93 19.83 5.16
C LEU A 195 -11.84 18.29 5.21
N ALA A 196 -12.10 17.61 4.10
CA ALA A 196 -11.97 16.15 4.01
C ALA A 196 -10.52 15.69 4.22
N VAL A 197 -9.54 16.38 3.62
CA VAL A 197 -8.11 16.08 3.80
C VAL A 197 -7.71 16.28 5.27
N VAL A 198 -8.12 17.37 5.90
CA VAL A 198 -7.85 17.61 7.34
C VAL A 198 -8.46 16.50 8.20
N GLY A 199 -9.71 16.10 7.92
CA GLY A 199 -10.36 14.98 8.60
C GLY A 199 -9.59 13.66 8.46
N LEU A 200 -9.11 13.33 7.27
CA LEU A 200 -8.27 12.16 7.01
C LEU A 200 -6.94 12.23 7.77
N CYS A 201 -6.27 13.38 7.79
CA CYS A 201 -5.04 13.57 8.54
C CYS A 201 -5.23 13.39 10.05
N ILE A 202 -6.32 13.93 10.60
CA ILE A 202 -6.68 13.75 12.02
C ILE A 202 -6.96 12.27 12.30
N GLY A 203 -7.76 11.61 11.46
CA GLY A 203 -8.05 10.18 11.58
C GLY A 203 -6.78 9.32 11.56
N ALA A 204 -5.87 9.59 10.62
CA ALA A 204 -4.57 8.91 10.53
C ALA A 204 -3.70 9.16 11.77
N PHE A 205 -3.66 10.39 12.28
CA PHE A 205 -2.90 10.74 13.49
C PHE A 205 -3.39 9.96 14.72
N PHE A 206 -4.70 9.93 14.95
CA PHE A 206 -5.28 9.17 16.05
C PHE A 206 -5.12 7.65 15.87
N GLY A 207 -5.25 7.15 14.64
CA GLY A 207 -5.01 5.74 14.31
C GLY A 207 -3.58 5.30 14.63
N ILE A 208 -2.58 6.05 14.16
CA ILE A 208 -1.15 5.78 14.44
C ILE A 208 -0.89 5.81 15.95
N ARG A 209 -1.47 6.80 16.67
CA ARG A 209 -1.29 6.92 18.11
C ARG A 209 -1.95 5.78 18.89
N ALA A 210 -3.13 5.33 18.48
CA ALA A 210 -3.80 4.18 19.08
C ALA A 210 -3.01 2.89 18.85
N GLN A 211 -2.48 2.69 17.64
CA GLN A 211 -1.64 1.53 17.32
C GLN A 211 -0.32 1.52 18.11
N ARG A 212 0.33 2.69 18.29
CA ARG A 212 1.52 2.82 19.16
C ARG A 212 1.20 2.44 20.61
N ARG A 213 0.09 2.93 21.17
CA ARG A 213 -0.33 2.56 22.54
C ARG A 213 -0.59 1.06 22.69
N ALA A 214 -1.23 0.44 21.71
CA ALA A 214 -1.51 -1.00 21.74
C ALA A 214 -0.21 -1.83 21.69
N THR A 215 0.75 -1.42 20.85
CA THR A 215 2.06 -2.10 20.75
C THR A 215 2.91 -1.91 22.00
N GLU A 216 2.93 -0.72 22.60
CA GLU A 216 3.57 -0.44 23.89
C GLU A 216 2.98 -1.30 25.03
N GLN A 217 1.66 -1.44 25.09
CA GLN A 217 0.99 -2.29 26.08
C GLN A 217 1.34 -3.77 25.91
N ALA A 218 1.32 -4.27 24.67
CA ALA A 218 1.69 -5.65 24.36
C ALA A 218 3.19 -5.93 24.61
N SER A 219 4.07 -4.95 24.41
CA SER A 219 5.48 -5.07 24.80
C SER A 219 5.64 -5.12 26.31
N ARG A 220 4.92 -4.26 27.05
CA ARG A 220 4.93 -4.27 28.52
C ARG A 220 4.47 -5.59 29.12
N SER A 221 3.41 -6.20 28.58
CA SER A 221 2.95 -7.51 29.08
C SER A 221 4.03 -8.58 28.90
N ASP A 222 4.66 -8.62 27.73
CA ASP A 222 5.74 -9.57 27.43
C ASP A 222 6.97 -9.32 28.32
N LEU A 223 7.33 -8.05 28.56
CA LEU A 223 8.43 -7.68 29.45
C LEU A 223 8.18 -8.17 30.89
N LEU A 224 6.97 -7.97 31.42
CA LEU A 224 6.62 -8.39 32.78
C LEU A 224 6.61 -9.91 32.91
N LEU A 225 6.02 -10.61 31.94
CA LEU A 225 5.98 -12.07 31.94
C LEU A 225 7.39 -12.66 31.78
N GLY A 226 8.17 -12.14 30.83
CA GLY A 226 9.55 -12.54 30.62
C GLY A 226 10.41 -12.33 31.85
N SER A 227 10.29 -11.16 32.51
CA SER A 227 11.03 -10.88 33.75
C SER A 227 10.65 -11.83 34.88
N ARG A 228 9.36 -12.12 35.07
CA ARG A 228 8.90 -13.09 36.07
C ARG A 228 9.45 -14.49 35.81
N LEU A 229 9.41 -14.95 34.56
CA LEU A 229 9.94 -16.26 34.18
C LEU A 229 11.45 -16.38 34.44
N LEU A 230 12.20 -15.29 34.22
CA LEU A 230 13.62 -15.25 34.58
C LEU A 230 13.83 -15.35 36.10
N ASP A 231 13.02 -14.63 36.89
CA ASP A 231 13.10 -14.69 38.36
C ASP A 231 12.72 -16.10 38.89
N GLU A 232 11.88 -16.84 38.16
CA GLU A 232 11.54 -18.25 38.42
C GLU A 232 12.60 -19.26 37.90
N GLY A 233 13.67 -18.80 37.26
CA GLY A 233 14.73 -19.64 36.70
C GLY A 233 14.41 -20.28 35.33
N LYS A 234 13.27 -19.94 34.71
CA LYS A 234 12.90 -20.39 33.35
C LYS A 234 13.55 -19.50 32.30
N LEU A 235 14.87 -19.64 32.17
CA LEU A 235 15.73 -18.73 31.39
C LEU A 235 15.35 -18.64 29.90
N THR A 236 15.08 -19.77 29.25
CA THR A 236 14.75 -19.82 27.81
C THR A 236 13.43 -19.13 27.51
N ASP A 237 12.38 -19.44 28.29
CA ASP A 237 11.05 -18.86 28.11
C ASP A 237 11.07 -17.37 28.44
N GLY A 238 11.75 -16.99 29.53
CA GLY A 238 11.90 -15.60 29.94
C GLY A 238 12.60 -14.75 28.87
N LEU A 239 13.71 -15.24 28.31
CA LEU A 239 14.40 -14.57 27.21
C LEU A 239 13.55 -14.49 25.95
N ALA A 240 12.78 -15.53 25.61
CA ALA A 240 11.89 -15.51 24.44
C ALA A 240 10.84 -14.39 24.54
N TYR A 241 10.21 -14.23 25.72
CA TYR A 241 9.26 -13.14 25.96
C TYR A 241 9.94 -11.76 25.94
N LEU A 242 11.15 -11.62 26.50
CA LEU A 242 11.90 -10.35 26.43
C LEU A 242 12.28 -9.97 24.99
N VAL A 243 12.66 -10.93 24.15
CA VAL A 243 12.94 -10.69 22.72
C VAL A 243 11.66 -10.32 21.97
N SER A 244 10.54 -10.97 22.27
CA SER A 244 9.22 -10.57 21.74
C SER A 244 8.86 -9.13 22.13
N ALA A 245 9.09 -8.76 23.40
CA ALA A 245 8.88 -7.40 23.90
C ALA A 245 9.76 -6.38 23.16
N ALA A 246 11.05 -6.68 22.96
CA ALA A 246 12.00 -5.82 22.24
C ALA A 246 11.60 -5.60 20.77
N ARG A 247 11.05 -6.63 20.12
CA ARG A 247 10.57 -6.52 18.73
C ARG A 247 9.33 -5.63 18.61
N LYS A 248 8.45 -5.65 19.62
CA LYS A 248 7.22 -4.84 19.68
C LYS A 248 7.51 -3.37 20.02
N ASP A 249 8.49 -3.12 20.90
CA ASP A 249 8.90 -1.76 21.32
C ASP A 249 10.44 -1.66 21.43
N PRO A 250 11.12 -1.40 20.30
CA PRO A 250 12.58 -1.32 20.27
C PRO A 250 13.16 -0.13 21.05
N GLY A 251 12.35 0.90 21.30
CA GLY A 251 12.77 2.11 22.02
C GLY A 251 12.77 1.96 23.54
N ASN A 252 12.29 0.82 24.06
CA ASN A 252 12.19 0.58 25.49
C ASN A 252 13.57 0.31 26.11
N GLY A 253 14.08 1.32 26.82
CA GLY A 253 15.39 1.28 27.45
C GLY A 253 15.58 0.25 28.58
N VAL A 254 14.55 -0.50 28.97
CA VAL A 254 14.63 -1.52 30.02
C VAL A 254 14.90 -2.92 29.47
N ILE A 255 14.37 -3.23 28.27
CA ILE A 255 14.34 -4.59 27.74
C ILE A 255 15.75 -5.07 27.37
N ALA A 256 16.50 -4.26 26.61
CA ALA A 256 17.84 -4.63 26.15
C ALA A 256 18.84 -4.84 27.31
N PRO A 257 18.92 -3.95 28.33
CA PRO A 257 19.72 -4.22 29.52
C PRO A 257 19.32 -5.52 30.22
N ARG A 258 18.01 -5.81 30.37
CA ARG A 258 17.57 -7.03 31.05
C ARG A 258 18.02 -8.30 30.30
N ILE A 259 17.91 -8.31 28.96
CA ILE A 259 18.41 -9.41 28.13
C ILE A 259 19.93 -9.56 28.32
N LEU A 260 20.69 -8.48 28.21
CA LEU A 260 22.14 -8.49 28.34
C LEU A 260 22.59 -8.99 29.72
N THR A 261 21.99 -8.49 30.80
CA THR A 261 22.32 -8.94 32.16
C THR A 261 22.02 -10.43 32.34
N THR A 262 20.92 -10.92 31.77
CA THR A 262 20.55 -12.34 31.86
C THR A 262 21.54 -13.21 31.11
N LEU A 263 21.93 -12.80 29.90
CA LEU A 263 22.93 -13.49 29.08
C LEU A 263 24.33 -13.48 29.73
N ALA A 264 24.69 -12.38 30.41
CA ALA A 264 25.97 -12.27 31.10
C ALA A 264 26.03 -13.08 32.41
N ALA A 265 24.89 -13.26 33.09
CA ALA A 265 24.82 -13.92 34.39
C ALA A 265 24.64 -15.45 34.32
N HIS A 266 24.39 -16.02 33.13
CA HIS A 266 24.07 -17.45 32.98
C HIS A 266 24.87 -18.11 31.86
N ASN A 267 25.29 -19.35 32.09
CA ASN A 267 25.87 -20.20 31.05
C ASN A 267 24.75 -20.93 30.31
N PHE A 268 24.75 -20.83 28.98
CA PHE A 268 23.78 -21.50 28.13
C PHE A 268 24.46 -22.66 27.41
N VAL A 269 23.88 -23.86 27.51
CA VAL A 269 24.22 -24.97 26.61
C VAL A 269 23.35 -24.83 25.38
N LEU A 270 23.92 -24.24 24.33
CA LEU A 270 23.22 -24.02 23.06
C LEU A 270 23.53 -25.17 22.10
N PRO A 271 22.54 -25.65 21.31
CA PRO A 271 22.84 -26.60 20.24
C PRO A 271 23.76 -25.92 19.22
N MET A 272 24.86 -26.60 18.84
CA MET A 272 25.83 -26.08 17.87
C MET A 272 25.39 -26.24 16.40
N GLY A 273 24.13 -26.60 16.16
CA GLY A 273 23.59 -26.82 14.83
C GLY A 273 22.23 -27.50 14.84
N LEU A 274 21.75 -27.91 13.67
CA LEU A 274 20.54 -28.71 13.54
C LEU A 274 20.76 -30.12 14.11
N PRO A 275 19.73 -30.75 14.72
CA PRO A 275 19.84 -32.13 15.17
C PRO A 275 20.07 -33.07 13.98
N LEU A 276 21.00 -34.01 14.12
CA LEU A 276 21.22 -35.05 13.12
C LEU A 276 20.16 -36.14 13.30
N ALA A 277 19.29 -36.31 12.32
CA ALA A 277 18.28 -37.36 12.32
C ALA A 277 18.93 -38.72 12.02
N LEU A 278 18.93 -39.63 13.00
CA LEU A 278 19.42 -40.99 12.82
C LEU A 278 18.32 -41.90 12.25
N PRO A 279 18.64 -42.89 11.39
CA PRO A 279 17.65 -43.81 10.83
C PRO A 279 16.93 -44.70 11.86
N SER A 280 17.52 -44.90 13.05
CA SER A 280 16.99 -45.71 14.14
C SER A 280 17.35 -45.11 15.50
N PRO A 281 16.52 -45.28 16.55
CA PRO A 281 16.79 -44.72 17.88
C PRO A 281 18.18 -45.07 18.40
N ALA A 282 18.87 -44.06 18.96
CA ALA A 282 20.19 -44.23 19.57
C ALA A 282 20.05 -44.80 21.00
N LEU A 283 20.86 -45.82 21.30
CA LEU A 283 20.92 -46.46 22.61
C LEU A 283 22.07 -45.92 23.47
N SER A 284 23.20 -45.61 22.85
CA SER A 284 24.39 -45.06 23.52
C SER A 284 25.33 -44.42 22.52
N ALA A 285 26.14 -43.46 22.98
CA ALA A 285 27.09 -42.73 22.16
C ALA A 285 28.41 -42.49 22.90
N ILE A 286 29.54 -42.59 22.21
CA ILE A 286 30.88 -42.32 22.76
C ILE A 286 31.70 -41.53 21.73
N TYR A 287 32.45 -40.54 22.20
CA TYR A 287 33.43 -39.82 21.37
C TYR A 287 34.69 -40.66 21.17
N SER A 288 35.26 -40.59 19.97
CA SER A 288 36.65 -40.99 19.79
C SER A 288 37.56 -40.13 20.69
N PRO A 289 38.67 -40.68 21.20
CA PRO A 289 39.56 -39.95 22.09
C PRO A 289 40.17 -38.67 21.50
N ASP A 290 40.30 -38.61 20.18
CA ASP A 290 40.75 -37.43 19.44
C ASP A 290 39.62 -36.38 19.22
N GLY A 291 38.40 -36.67 19.64
CA GLY A 291 37.22 -35.81 19.51
C GLY A 291 36.66 -35.68 18.09
N ARG A 292 37.23 -36.38 17.10
CA ARG A 292 36.86 -36.20 15.69
C ARG A 292 35.61 -36.97 15.28
N ARG A 293 35.33 -38.10 15.92
CA ARG A 293 34.23 -39.00 15.57
C ARG A 293 33.36 -39.30 16.78
N ILE A 294 32.09 -39.57 16.52
CA ILE A 294 31.12 -40.03 17.51
C ILE A 294 30.59 -41.37 17.04
N PHE A 295 30.71 -42.39 17.89
CA PHE A 295 30.17 -43.71 17.65
C PHE A 295 28.82 -43.81 18.35
N VAL A 296 27.76 -44.09 17.58
CA VAL A 296 26.40 -44.22 18.09
C VAL A 296 25.88 -45.63 17.83
N GLN A 297 25.57 -46.34 18.90
CA GLN A 297 24.86 -47.62 18.82
C GLN A 297 23.37 -47.34 18.69
N SER A 298 22.73 -47.95 17.70
CA SER A 298 21.29 -47.84 17.48
C SER A 298 20.54 -49.14 17.80
N GLU A 299 19.20 -49.06 17.88
CA GLU A 299 18.32 -50.22 18.15
C GLU A 299 18.27 -51.25 17.01
N ASP A 300 18.63 -50.84 15.80
CA ASP A 300 18.71 -51.68 14.60
C ASP A 300 20.02 -52.50 14.51
N ASP A 301 20.73 -52.63 15.64
CA ASP A 301 22.00 -53.34 15.77
C ASP A 301 23.16 -52.74 14.96
N SER A 302 22.97 -51.55 14.39
CA SER A 302 24.03 -50.80 13.71
C SER A 302 24.89 -50.00 14.70
N LEU A 303 26.16 -49.84 14.34
CA LEU A 303 27.05 -48.85 14.93
C LEU A 303 27.37 -47.78 13.88
N ARG A 304 26.93 -46.55 14.14
CA ARG A 304 27.10 -45.42 13.22
C ARG A 304 28.27 -44.57 13.66
N VAL A 305 29.13 -44.23 12.72
CA VAL A 305 30.27 -43.31 12.90
C VAL A 305 29.86 -41.95 12.34
N ILE A 306 29.88 -40.93 13.19
CA ILE A 306 29.48 -39.57 12.87
C ILE A 306 30.73 -38.68 12.94
N ASP A 307 30.95 -37.85 11.92
CA ASP A 307 31.97 -36.81 11.95
C ASP A 307 31.50 -35.70 12.91
N ALA A 308 32.30 -35.39 13.93
CA ALA A 308 31.94 -34.41 14.95
C ALA A 308 32.02 -32.95 14.45
N ALA A 309 32.83 -32.67 13.44
CA ALA A 309 33.01 -31.34 12.86
C ALA A 309 31.95 -31.05 11.78
N GLU A 310 31.67 -32.00 10.90
CA GLU A 310 30.65 -31.88 9.85
C GLU A 310 29.24 -32.22 10.32
N TRP A 311 29.11 -32.92 11.45
CA TRP A 311 27.84 -33.39 12.02
C TRP A 311 27.02 -34.23 11.04
N LYS A 312 27.65 -35.25 10.45
CA LYS A 312 27.06 -36.18 9.47
C LYS A 312 27.47 -37.62 9.74
N ILE A 313 26.62 -38.56 9.32
CA ILE A 313 26.93 -39.98 9.35
C ILE A 313 28.00 -40.26 8.28
N GLU A 314 29.23 -40.57 8.69
CA GLU A 314 30.31 -41.00 7.80
C GLU A 314 30.11 -42.45 7.36
N ARG A 315 29.68 -43.31 8.29
CA ARG A 315 29.64 -44.75 8.08
C ARG A 315 28.61 -45.44 8.96
N GLU A 316 28.08 -46.54 8.43
CA GLU A 316 27.26 -47.49 9.14
C GLU A 316 27.95 -48.86 9.17
N LEU A 317 28.12 -49.42 10.36
CA LEU A 317 28.80 -50.70 10.59
C LEU A 317 27.79 -51.73 11.09
N MET A 318 27.76 -52.87 10.41
CA MET A 318 26.87 -54.00 10.70
C MET A 318 27.71 -55.23 11.03
N PHE A 319 27.39 -55.90 12.15
CA PHE A 319 28.14 -57.07 12.63
C PHE A 319 27.42 -58.39 12.43
N GLY A 320 26.29 -58.39 11.71
CA GLY A 320 25.48 -59.58 11.42
C GLY A 320 24.77 -60.20 12.62
N GLN A 321 24.97 -59.63 13.81
CA GLN A 321 24.34 -60.04 15.07
C GLN A 321 24.08 -58.80 15.93
N LYS A 322 23.13 -58.96 16.85
CA LYS A 322 22.77 -57.93 17.81
C LYS A 322 23.94 -57.53 18.69
N ILE A 323 24.27 -56.25 18.73
CA ILE A 323 25.23 -55.69 19.68
C ILE A 323 24.53 -55.60 21.05
N ARG A 324 25.19 -56.09 22.10
CA ARG A 324 24.66 -55.96 23.47
C ARG A 324 24.57 -54.47 23.83
N ARG A 325 23.49 -54.05 24.51
CA ARG A 325 23.26 -52.64 24.84
C ARG A 325 24.41 -52.08 25.69
N GLY A 326 25.03 -50.98 25.24
CA GLY A 326 26.22 -50.39 25.90
C GLY A 326 27.47 -51.27 25.81
N GLY A 327 27.44 -52.28 24.94
CA GLY A 327 28.50 -53.26 24.76
C GLY A 327 29.52 -52.83 23.72
N PHE A 328 30.03 -51.60 23.78
CA PHE A 328 31.15 -51.17 22.94
C PHE A 328 32.12 -50.25 23.71
N THR A 329 33.40 -50.32 23.37
CA THR A 329 34.48 -49.55 24.01
C THR A 329 35.57 -49.20 22.98
N LEU A 330 36.26 -48.07 23.16
CA LEU A 330 37.27 -47.55 22.24
C LEU A 330 38.67 -47.62 22.87
N ALA A 331 39.71 -47.82 22.05
CA ALA A 331 41.09 -47.65 22.51
C ALA A 331 41.44 -46.16 22.66
N GLU A 332 41.79 -45.72 23.88
CA GLU A 332 41.99 -44.30 24.22
C GLU A 332 43.15 -43.60 23.51
N ARG A 333 44.26 -44.31 23.19
CA ARG A 333 45.49 -43.65 22.72
C ARG A 333 45.63 -43.64 21.21
N ASN A 334 45.15 -44.69 20.56
CA ASN A 334 45.40 -44.90 19.14
C ASN A 334 44.18 -44.61 18.27
N SER A 335 42.95 -44.55 18.82
CA SER A 335 41.69 -44.41 18.05
C SER A 335 41.49 -45.42 16.91
N ASP A 336 42.47 -46.31 16.65
CA ASP A 336 42.55 -47.20 15.51
C ASP A 336 41.69 -48.46 15.69
N GLY A 337 41.28 -48.75 16.92
CA GLY A 337 40.52 -49.95 17.25
C GLY A 337 39.45 -49.71 18.29
N PHE A 338 38.34 -50.40 18.12
CA PHE A 338 37.27 -50.48 19.10
C PHE A 338 36.85 -51.94 19.30
N ALA A 339 36.26 -52.25 20.44
CA ALA A 339 35.73 -53.57 20.73
C ALA A 339 34.22 -53.52 20.91
N VAL A 340 33.52 -54.51 20.34
CA VAL A 340 32.06 -54.65 20.37
C VAL A 340 31.71 -56.01 20.95
N MET A 341 30.81 -56.03 21.92
CA MET A 341 30.26 -57.25 22.52
C MET A 341 28.92 -57.58 21.86
N LEU A 342 28.84 -58.77 21.29
CA LEU A 342 27.65 -59.29 20.63
C LEU A 342 26.71 -59.98 21.63
N ALA A 343 25.49 -60.29 21.20
CA ALA A 343 24.46 -60.93 22.01
C ALA A 343 24.83 -62.33 22.49
N ASP A 344 25.71 -63.04 21.78
CA ASP A 344 26.24 -64.36 22.14
C ASP A 344 27.40 -64.29 23.16
N ASN A 345 27.69 -63.09 23.71
CA ASN A 345 28.83 -62.76 24.57
C ASN A 345 30.21 -62.85 23.89
N SER A 346 30.27 -63.03 22.57
CA SER A 346 31.55 -62.86 21.87
C SER A 346 31.94 -61.38 21.77
N ILE A 347 33.24 -61.12 21.76
CA ILE A 347 33.80 -59.78 21.61
C ILE A 347 34.54 -59.73 20.27
N LEU A 348 34.19 -58.75 19.44
CA LEU A 348 34.88 -58.40 18.21
C LEU A 348 35.77 -57.20 18.46
N VAL A 349 37.06 -57.33 18.16
CA VAL A 349 37.97 -56.18 18.04
C VAL A 349 37.94 -55.75 16.59
N VAL A 350 37.63 -54.48 16.34
CA VAL A 350 37.30 -53.91 15.03
C VAL A 350 38.22 -52.73 14.77
N ASP A 351 38.71 -52.63 13.55
CA ASP A 351 39.46 -51.47 13.10
C ASP A 351 38.53 -50.26 12.90
N ALA A 352 38.85 -49.12 13.51
CA ALA A 352 38.03 -47.93 13.43
C ALA A 352 38.05 -47.25 12.05
N ALA A 353 39.12 -47.44 11.27
CA ALA A 353 39.27 -46.82 9.95
C ALA A 353 38.57 -47.61 8.85
N THR A 354 38.57 -48.94 8.92
CA THR A 354 37.94 -49.83 7.91
C THR A 354 36.61 -50.41 8.37
N GLY A 355 36.35 -50.51 9.67
CA GLY A 355 35.17 -51.18 10.23
C GLY A 355 35.26 -52.70 10.15
N THR A 356 36.43 -53.26 9.82
CA THR A 356 36.62 -54.71 9.67
C THR A 356 37.12 -55.33 10.97
N PRO A 357 36.68 -56.54 11.33
CA PRO A 357 37.19 -57.25 12.50
C PRO A 357 38.69 -57.53 12.35
N ARG A 358 39.48 -57.14 13.35
CA ARG A 358 40.94 -57.39 13.45
C ARG A 358 41.22 -58.82 13.90
N THR A 359 40.31 -59.41 14.68
CA THR A 359 40.42 -60.77 15.19
C THR A 359 39.16 -61.59 14.86
N PRO A 360 39.25 -62.92 14.85
CA PRO A 360 38.07 -63.76 15.02
C PRO A 360 37.29 -63.39 16.30
N PRO A 361 35.98 -63.71 16.39
CA PRO A 361 35.19 -63.46 17.59
C PRO A 361 35.83 -64.11 18.83
N ILE A 362 36.25 -63.26 19.78
CA ILE A 362 36.84 -63.71 21.04
C ILE A 362 35.70 -64.21 21.92
N ARG A 363 35.74 -65.49 22.29
CA ARG A 363 34.72 -66.12 23.14
C ARG A 363 35.23 -66.24 24.57
N PRO A 364 34.60 -65.55 25.54
CA PRO A 364 34.90 -65.71 26.95
C PRO A 364 34.72 -67.17 27.41
N PRO A 365 35.58 -67.69 28.31
CA PRO A 365 35.46 -69.05 28.84
C PRO A 365 34.15 -69.32 29.61
N ASP A 366 33.57 -68.28 30.20
CA ASP A 366 32.30 -68.32 30.92
C ASP A 366 31.53 -67.01 30.68
N LYS A 367 30.28 -66.95 31.13
CA LYS A 367 29.43 -65.76 31.04
C LYS A 367 30.16 -64.54 31.61
N ILE A 368 30.15 -63.45 30.86
CA ILE A 368 30.59 -62.14 31.36
C ILE A 368 29.57 -61.64 32.39
N TRP A 369 30.03 -61.45 33.64
CA TRP A 369 29.25 -60.89 34.74
C TRP A 369 29.77 -59.49 35.06
N GLY A 370 28.86 -58.56 35.36
CA GLY A 370 29.29 -57.26 35.85
C GLY A 370 28.24 -56.17 35.69
N ARG A 371 28.24 -55.28 36.70
CA ARG A 371 27.92 -53.86 36.52
C ARG A 371 29.20 -53.19 35.95
N THR A 372 29.00 -52.14 35.18
CA THR A 372 29.93 -51.46 34.25
C THR A 372 31.36 -51.16 34.76
N PRO A 373 32.41 -51.22 33.88
CA PRO A 373 32.42 -51.79 32.53
C PRO A 373 32.53 -53.33 32.55
N THR A 374 31.77 -54.00 31.68
CA THR A 374 31.80 -55.48 31.56
C THR A 374 33.01 -55.99 30.77
N PHE A 375 33.59 -55.14 29.93
CA PHE A 375 34.84 -55.36 29.20
C PHE A 375 35.49 -54.00 28.87
N ALA A 376 36.80 -53.96 28.65
CA ALA A 376 37.52 -52.76 28.23
C ALA A 376 38.68 -53.12 27.28
N LEU A 377 38.99 -52.19 26.38
CA LEU A 377 40.17 -52.25 25.54
C LEU A 377 41.25 -51.35 26.14
N SER A 378 42.51 -51.78 26.15
CA SER A 378 43.60 -50.95 26.65
C SER A 378 43.77 -49.69 25.78
N PRO A 379 44.31 -48.60 26.33
CA PRO A 379 44.58 -47.38 25.58
C PRO A 379 45.38 -47.61 24.29
N ASP A 380 46.38 -48.50 24.31
CA ASP A 380 47.17 -48.86 23.13
C ASP A 380 46.45 -49.80 22.13
N GLY A 381 45.24 -50.25 22.47
CA GLY A 381 44.43 -51.16 21.65
C GLY A 381 44.90 -52.62 21.65
N ARG A 382 45.90 -52.96 22.46
CA ARG A 382 46.56 -54.27 22.45
C ARG A 382 45.90 -55.31 23.34
N TRP A 383 45.29 -54.89 24.44
CA TRP A 383 44.78 -55.78 25.46
C TRP A 383 43.27 -55.62 25.59
N LEU A 384 42.55 -56.71 25.47
CA LEU A 384 41.13 -56.77 25.79
C LEU A 384 40.99 -57.41 27.17
N ALA A 385 40.29 -56.76 28.09
CA ALA A 385 39.93 -57.31 29.39
C ALA A 385 38.41 -57.49 29.50
N ALA A 386 37.94 -58.58 30.09
CA ALA A 386 36.52 -58.77 30.39
C ALA A 386 36.30 -59.47 31.73
N GLY A 387 35.24 -59.09 32.44
CA GLY A 387 34.92 -59.58 33.77
C GLY A 387 33.96 -60.77 33.74
N GLY A 388 34.33 -61.86 34.38
CA GLY A 388 33.46 -62.97 34.77
C GLY A 388 32.91 -62.78 36.18
N ALA A 389 32.24 -63.79 36.74
CA ALA A 389 31.68 -63.71 38.09
C ALA A 389 32.77 -63.53 39.16
N THR A 390 33.88 -64.25 39.01
CA THR A 390 34.99 -64.32 39.97
C THR A 390 36.36 -64.29 39.26
N THR A 391 36.40 -63.86 38.01
CA THR A 391 37.63 -63.84 37.21
C THR A 391 37.64 -62.63 36.29
N VAL A 392 38.82 -62.15 35.93
CA VAL A 392 39.01 -61.21 34.83
C VAL A 392 39.90 -61.89 33.80
N TRP A 393 39.43 -61.97 32.56
CA TRP A 393 40.18 -62.54 31.47
C TRP A 393 40.86 -61.43 30.68
N LEU A 394 42.07 -61.70 30.22
CA LEU A 394 42.89 -60.78 29.44
C LEU A 394 43.32 -61.47 28.14
N TRP A 395 42.96 -60.90 27.00
CA TRP A 395 43.32 -61.37 25.67
C TRP A 395 44.28 -60.40 24.99
N ASP A 396 45.15 -60.94 24.13
CA ASP A 396 45.81 -60.14 23.10
C ASP A 396 44.78 -59.80 22.02
N ALA A 397 44.53 -58.51 21.82
CA ALA A 397 43.52 -57.98 20.89
C ALA A 397 43.94 -58.03 19.42
N VAL A 398 45.16 -58.50 19.12
CA VAL A 398 45.66 -58.72 17.74
C VAL A 398 45.55 -60.20 17.36
N SER A 399 45.93 -61.12 18.25
CA SER A 399 45.80 -62.56 17.98
C SER A 399 44.45 -63.15 18.38
N GLY A 400 43.75 -62.52 19.33
CA GLY A 400 42.54 -63.05 19.96
C GLY A 400 42.83 -64.15 21.00
N GLU A 401 44.10 -64.43 21.31
CA GLU A 401 44.48 -65.47 22.26
C GLU A 401 44.32 -65.01 23.71
N LEU A 402 43.82 -65.91 24.57
CA LEU A 402 43.74 -65.68 26.02
C LEU A 402 45.14 -65.74 26.63
N GLN A 403 45.61 -64.62 27.20
CA GLN A 403 46.96 -64.48 27.73
C GLN A 403 47.01 -64.64 29.26
N ALA A 404 45.97 -64.20 29.96
CA ALA A 404 45.89 -64.37 31.41
C ALA A 404 44.44 -64.50 31.90
N THR A 405 44.28 -65.28 32.96
CA THR A 405 43.07 -65.33 33.78
C THR A 405 43.43 -64.85 35.18
N LEU A 406 42.94 -63.69 35.57
CA LEU A 406 43.17 -63.08 36.87
C LEU A 406 42.11 -63.59 37.83
N PRO A 407 42.46 -64.45 38.81
CA PRO A 407 41.49 -64.96 39.77
C PRO A 407 41.10 -63.85 40.74
N SER A 408 39.80 -63.74 41.06
CA SER A 408 39.41 -63.21 42.35
C SER A 408 39.44 -64.35 43.36
N GLY A 409 39.74 -64.07 44.62
CA GLY A 409 39.50 -65.03 45.70
C GLY A 409 38.02 -65.45 45.77
N SER A 410 37.61 -66.04 46.90
CA SER A 410 36.26 -66.58 47.16
C SER A 410 35.08 -65.58 47.08
N SER A 411 35.28 -64.37 46.54
CA SER A 411 34.31 -63.30 46.40
C SER A 411 34.14 -62.84 44.95
N TYR A 412 32.97 -62.29 44.63
CA TYR A 412 32.62 -61.80 43.29
C TYR A 412 33.46 -60.57 42.90
N TYR A 413 33.80 -60.49 41.62
CA TYR A 413 34.45 -59.33 41.02
C TYR A 413 33.47 -58.13 40.96
N ARG A 414 33.97 -56.92 41.26
CA ARG A 414 33.17 -55.68 41.20
C ARG A 414 33.53 -54.78 40.02
N ASP A 415 34.83 -54.50 39.84
CA ASP A 415 35.31 -53.54 38.84
C ASP A 415 36.82 -53.71 38.52
N PHE A 416 37.26 -53.32 37.33
CA PHE A 416 38.62 -53.40 36.81
C PHE A 416 38.89 -52.19 35.93
N VAL A 417 40.14 -51.76 35.93
CA VAL A 417 40.59 -50.69 35.05
C VAL A 417 41.99 -50.99 34.52
N LEU A 418 42.19 -50.72 33.24
CA LEU A 418 43.50 -50.77 32.60
C LEU A 418 44.20 -49.42 32.81
N SER A 419 45.50 -49.45 33.09
CA SER A 419 46.27 -48.23 33.25
C SER A 419 46.42 -47.48 31.92
N PRO A 420 46.53 -46.13 31.93
CA PRO A 420 46.77 -45.32 30.73
C PRO A 420 48.01 -45.74 29.91
N ASP A 421 49.02 -46.30 30.58
CA ASP A 421 50.24 -46.83 29.94
C ASP A 421 50.10 -48.25 29.37
N SER A 422 48.90 -48.86 29.49
CA SER A 422 48.54 -50.21 29.03
C SER A 422 49.39 -51.34 29.64
N ARG A 423 50.05 -51.09 30.78
CA ARG A 423 50.98 -52.05 31.42
C ARG A 423 50.43 -52.68 32.69
N ARG A 424 49.30 -52.21 33.19
CA ARG A 424 48.74 -52.66 34.46
C ARG A 424 47.24 -52.78 34.35
N ILE A 425 46.69 -53.70 35.11
CA ILE A 425 45.25 -53.80 35.37
C ILE A 425 45.04 -53.83 36.87
N VAL A 426 44.08 -53.05 37.36
CA VAL A 426 43.65 -53.08 38.75
C VAL A 426 42.30 -53.78 38.79
N THR A 427 42.12 -54.73 39.69
CA THR A 427 40.85 -55.43 39.94
C THR A 427 40.37 -55.14 41.36
N THR A 428 39.05 -55.01 41.54
CA THR A 428 38.40 -54.81 42.82
C THR A 428 37.36 -55.90 43.07
N HIS A 429 37.27 -56.33 44.32
CA HIS A 429 36.53 -57.53 44.71
C HIS A 429 35.51 -57.27 45.82
N GLY A 430 34.53 -58.17 45.94
CA GLY A 430 33.46 -58.13 46.94
C GLY A 430 33.97 -58.10 48.39
N ASP A 431 35.07 -58.79 48.63
CA ASP A 431 35.79 -58.97 49.91
C ASP A 431 36.68 -57.77 50.29
N ARG A 432 36.54 -56.64 49.60
CA ARG A 432 37.30 -55.40 49.83
C ARG A 432 38.78 -55.50 49.41
N ILE A 433 39.14 -56.53 48.65
CA ILE A 433 40.48 -56.63 48.08
C ILE A 433 40.55 -55.81 46.78
N THR A 434 41.62 -55.03 46.66
CA THR A 434 42.01 -54.38 45.40
C THR A 434 43.40 -54.88 45.05
N GLN A 435 43.57 -55.41 43.84
CA GLN A 435 44.81 -56.01 43.40
C GLN A 435 45.26 -55.40 42.08
N MET A 436 46.56 -55.10 41.99
CA MET A 436 47.19 -54.61 40.77
C MET A 436 48.02 -55.72 40.15
N TRP A 437 47.87 -55.88 38.85
CA TRP A 437 48.53 -56.90 38.05
C TRP A 437 49.38 -56.24 36.99
N SER A 438 50.57 -56.76 36.74
CA SER A 438 51.38 -56.38 35.58
C SER A 438 50.89 -57.11 34.34
N VAL A 439 50.66 -56.38 33.27
CA VAL A 439 50.33 -56.92 31.94
C VAL A 439 51.63 -57.16 31.17
N PRO A 440 51.79 -58.30 30.46
CA PRO A 440 53.02 -58.56 29.70
C PRO A 440 53.32 -57.46 28.67
N ARG A 441 54.61 -57.15 28.48
CA ARG A 441 55.05 -56.43 27.27
C ARG A 441 55.04 -57.45 26.15
N GLY A 442 53.92 -57.62 25.46
CA GLY A 442 53.83 -58.68 24.46
C GLY A 442 54.90 -58.52 23.36
N ARG A 443 55.26 -59.63 22.71
CA ARG A 443 56.28 -59.66 21.64
C ARG A 443 55.97 -58.61 20.57
N GLN A 444 56.96 -57.79 20.22
CA GLN A 444 57.00 -57.14 18.92
C GLN A 444 57.42 -58.22 17.93
N ASN A 445 56.54 -58.60 17.00
CA ASN A 445 57.02 -59.24 15.78
C ASN A 445 57.74 -58.16 14.99
N SER A 446 59.06 -58.06 15.19
CA SER A 446 59.94 -57.38 14.26
C SER A 446 59.82 -58.10 12.91
N VAL A 447 59.11 -57.49 11.97
CA VAL A 447 59.25 -57.83 10.56
C VAL A 447 60.67 -57.41 10.19
N HIS A 448 61.61 -58.35 10.20
CA HIS A 448 62.89 -58.16 9.52
C HIS A 448 62.59 -58.13 8.02
N GLN A 449 63.06 -57.06 7.38
CA GLN A 449 63.15 -56.93 5.92
C GLN A 449 64.00 -58.04 5.31
#